data_AF-A0A9D9TXD7-F1
#
_entry.id   AF-A0A9D9TXD7-F1
#
_cell.length_a   1.000
_cell.length_b   1.000
_cell.length_c   1.000
_cell.angle_alpha   90.00
_cell.angle_beta   90.00
_cell.angle_gamma   90.00
#
_symmetry.space_group_name_H-M   'P 1'
#
loop_
_entity.id
_entity.type
_entity.pdbx_description
1 polymer ?
#
loop_
_entity_poly.entity_id
_entity_poly.type
_entity_poly.pdbx_seq_one_letter_code
_entity_poly.pdbx_strand_id
1 'polypeptide(L)'
;DLEEQLAAHEERCLVSLMHANNEIGNILDIHAVGNICKKYNAIFHSDCVQTVGHYHLDLRETPVHFISGAGHKFHGPKGVGILYVNDNVKIKPLILGGGQERNMRAGTENLYGIVGFAKALEMAMTNHEADSQYIQSVKDYMIEQLQKNIDGVQFNGDYKGKCLYTVLSAAFPKTEKSEMILFNLDMQGICVSGGSACSSGADQGSHVIRAINNNPNLVAVRFSFSKHNTKEEVDAVVAKLKQHI
;
A
#
# COMPACT_ATOMS: atom_id res chain seq x y z
N ASP A 1 -5.55 -19.85 -9.84
CA ASP A 1 -6.15 -18.59 -10.30
C ASP A 1 -5.36 -17.91 -11.42
N LEU A 2 -4.33 -17.08 -11.17
CA LEU A 2 -3.64 -16.34 -12.26
C LEU A 2 -3.21 -17.25 -13.44
N GLU A 3 -2.60 -18.39 -13.14
CA GLU A 3 -2.16 -19.34 -14.15
C GLU A 3 -3.34 -19.93 -14.95
N GLU A 4 -4.48 -20.19 -14.31
CA GLU A 4 -5.70 -20.70 -14.97
C GLU A 4 -6.31 -19.61 -15.87
N GLN A 5 -6.35 -18.36 -15.41
CA GLN A 5 -6.82 -17.22 -16.21
C GLN A 5 -5.96 -17.02 -17.47
N LEU A 6 -4.63 -17.09 -17.32
CA LEU A 6 -3.72 -16.97 -18.45
C LEU A 6 -3.78 -18.18 -19.39
N ALA A 7 -4.00 -19.39 -18.87
CA ALA A 7 -4.18 -20.58 -19.68
C ALA A 7 -5.50 -20.58 -20.48
N ALA A 8 -6.52 -19.88 -19.99
CA ALA A 8 -7.82 -19.76 -20.64
C ALA A 8 -7.85 -18.74 -21.80
N HIS A 9 -6.76 -18.02 -22.06
CA HIS A 9 -6.69 -16.97 -23.08
C HIS A 9 -5.53 -17.24 -24.05
N GLU A 10 -5.84 -17.24 -25.35
CA GLU A 10 -4.84 -17.43 -26.40
C GLU A 10 -4.13 -16.11 -26.79
N GLU A 11 -4.78 -14.97 -26.53
CA GLU A 11 -4.22 -13.65 -26.79
C GLU A 11 -3.19 -13.23 -25.74
N ARG A 12 -2.28 -12.34 -26.13
CA ARG A 12 -1.27 -11.81 -25.22
C ARG A 12 -1.91 -10.88 -24.18
N CYS A 13 -1.99 -11.32 -22.93
CA CYS A 13 -2.62 -10.55 -21.85
C CYS A 13 -1.69 -9.51 -21.20
N LEU A 14 -2.30 -8.47 -20.63
CA LEU A 14 -1.71 -7.62 -19.60
C LEU A 14 -2.19 -8.08 -18.23
N VAL A 15 -1.25 -8.45 -17.37
CA VAL A 15 -1.47 -8.71 -15.95
C VAL A 15 -1.08 -7.45 -15.18
N SER A 16 -1.98 -6.94 -14.35
CA SER A 16 -1.74 -5.79 -13.48
C SER A 16 -2.11 -6.15 -12.05
N LEU A 17 -1.12 -6.40 -11.20
CA LEU A 17 -1.32 -6.77 -9.80
C LEU A 17 -0.44 -5.89 -8.92
N MET A 18 -1.01 -5.31 -7.85
CA MET A 18 -0.23 -4.51 -6.91
C MET A 18 0.79 -5.37 -6.16
N HIS A 19 1.97 -4.84 -5.89
CA HIS A 19 3.01 -5.53 -5.12
C HIS A 19 2.62 -5.64 -3.64
N ALA A 20 1.99 -4.61 -3.09
CA ALA A 20 1.48 -4.64 -1.73
C ALA A 20 0.18 -3.86 -1.59
N ASN A 21 -0.77 -4.42 -0.85
CA ASN A 21 -2.08 -3.82 -0.65
C ASN A 21 -2.02 -2.69 0.40
N ASN A 22 -2.48 -1.51 0.02
CA ASN A 22 -2.46 -0.33 0.89
C ASN A 22 -3.55 -0.31 1.96
N GLU A 23 -4.49 -1.25 1.96
CA GLU A 23 -5.55 -1.36 2.97
C GLU A 23 -5.22 -2.42 4.03
N ILE A 24 -4.73 -3.59 3.62
CA ILE A 24 -4.46 -4.74 4.52
C ILE A 24 -2.99 -5.09 4.68
N GLY A 25 -2.11 -4.46 3.90
CA GLY A 25 -0.67 -4.64 4.01
C GLY A 25 -0.12 -5.90 3.33
N ASN A 26 -0.93 -6.87 2.92
CA ASN A 26 -0.45 -8.10 2.26
C ASN A 26 0.48 -7.79 1.08
N ILE A 27 1.61 -8.51 1.02
CA ILE A 27 2.61 -8.41 -0.04
C ILE A 27 2.46 -9.62 -0.97
N LEU A 28 2.32 -9.33 -2.26
CA LEU A 28 2.28 -10.32 -3.33
C LEU A 28 3.70 -10.82 -3.64
N ASP A 29 3.84 -12.11 -3.91
CA ASP A 29 5.10 -12.65 -4.41
C ASP A 29 5.32 -12.26 -5.88
N ILE A 30 5.96 -11.11 -6.08
CA ILE A 30 6.16 -10.50 -7.39
C ILE A 30 6.99 -11.38 -8.33
N HIS A 31 7.91 -12.20 -7.79
CA HIS A 31 8.71 -13.12 -8.57
C HIS A 31 7.87 -14.31 -9.05
N ALA A 32 7.06 -14.90 -8.16
CA ALA A 32 6.15 -15.98 -8.56
C ALA A 32 5.19 -15.53 -9.67
N VAL A 33 4.59 -14.35 -9.50
CA VAL A 33 3.68 -13.77 -10.51
C VAL A 33 4.39 -13.48 -11.81
N GLY A 34 5.54 -12.80 -11.80
CA GLY A 34 6.25 -12.49 -13.02
C GLY A 34 6.79 -13.74 -13.74
N ASN A 35 7.14 -14.80 -13.02
CA ASN A 35 7.49 -16.09 -13.62
C ASN A 35 6.29 -16.76 -14.31
N ILE A 36 5.10 -16.70 -13.71
CA ILE A 36 3.87 -17.16 -14.36
C ILE A 36 3.60 -16.31 -15.62
N CYS A 37 3.66 -14.98 -15.53
CA CYS A 37 3.48 -14.10 -16.68
C CYS A 37 4.46 -14.43 -17.81
N LYS A 38 5.74 -14.68 -17.48
CA LYS A 38 6.77 -15.09 -18.44
C LYS A 38 6.44 -16.42 -19.11
N LYS A 39 5.96 -17.43 -18.36
CA LYS A 39 5.54 -18.74 -18.89
C LYS A 39 4.43 -18.61 -19.95
N TYR A 40 3.50 -17.69 -19.74
CA TYR A 40 2.35 -17.46 -20.64
C TYR A 40 2.54 -16.27 -21.61
N ASN A 41 3.77 -15.76 -21.76
CA ASN A 41 4.08 -14.58 -22.59
C ASN A 41 3.24 -13.33 -22.27
N ALA A 42 2.73 -13.21 -21.05
CA ALA A 42 1.95 -12.08 -20.60
C ALA A 42 2.85 -10.89 -20.23
N ILE A 43 2.33 -9.69 -20.47
CA ILE A 43 2.92 -8.44 -20.00
C ILE A 43 2.55 -8.27 -18.54
N PHE A 44 3.51 -7.89 -17.69
CA PHE A 44 3.28 -7.75 -16.25
C PHE A 44 3.59 -6.34 -15.78
N HIS A 45 2.55 -5.64 -15.30
CA HIS A 45 2.65 -4.41 -14.53
C HIS A 45 2.43 -4.70 -13.05
N SER A 46 3.27 -4.12 -12.20
CA SER A 46 3.06 -4.13 -10.77
C SER A 46 2.93 -2.71 -10.20
N ASP A 47 1.82 -2.44 -9.52
CA ASP A 47 1.71 -1.22 -8.72
C ASP A 47 2.57 -1.38 -7.46
N CYS A 48 3.72 -0.69 -7.45
CA CYS A 48 4.70 -0.73 -6.36
C CYS A 48 4.65 0.54 -5.51
N VAL A 49 3.57 1.32 -5.55
CA VAL A 49 3.44 2.60 -4.83
C VAL A 49 3.65 2.44 -3.32
N GLN A 50 3.27 1.30 -2.74
CA GLN A 50 3.47 1.00 -1.31
C GLN A 50 4.85 0.39 -0.98
N THR A 51 5.64 0.02 -1.99
CA THR A 51 6.90 -0.71 -1.77
C THR A 51 8.14 0.02 -2.27
N VAL A 52 8.02 0.90 -3.27
CA VAL A 52 9.13 1.79 -3.68
C VAL A 52 9.49 2.69 -2.50
N GLY A 53 10.78 2.75 -2.16
CA GLY A 53 11.28 3.47 -0.98
C GLY A 53 11.06 2.74 0.36
N HIS A 54 10.45 1.56 0.34
CA HIS A 54 10.21 0.75 1.53
C HIS A 54 10.82 -0.65 1.45
N TYR A 55 11.13 -1.15 0.25
CA TYR A 55 11.72 -2.47 0.05
C TYR A 55 12.77 -2.40 -1.05
N HIS A 56 13.79 -3.26 -0.96
CA HIS A 56 14.74 -3.41 -2.05
C HIS A 56 14.07 -4.05 -3.26
N LEU A 57 14.11 -3.36 -4.40
CA LEU A 57 13.55 -3.81 -5.68
C LEU A 57 14.66 -3.77 -6.73
N ASP A 58 15.29 -4.91 -7.00
CA ASP A 58 16.22 -5.02 -8.13
C ASP A 58 15.44 -5.34 -9.41
N LEU A 59 15.24 -4.31 -10.25
CA LEU A 59 14.50 -4.43 -11.50
C LEU A 59 15.24 -5.23 -12.58
N ARG A 60 16.51 -5.59 -12.36
CA ARG A 60 17.24 -6.51 -13.25
C ARG A 60 16.82 -7.96 -13.01
N GLU A 61 16.51 -8.29 -11.75
CA GLU A 61 16.13 -9.64 -11.31
C GLU A 61 14.61 -9.82 -11.19
N THR A 62 13.87 -8.74 -10.98
CA THR A 62 12.41 -8.77 -10.82
C THR A 62 11.75 -8.97 -12.20
N PRO A 63 10.96 -10.05 -12.41
CA PRO A 63 10.39 -10.39 -13.72
C PRO A 63 9.15 -9.52 -14.07
N VAL A 64 9.32 -8.21 -14.15
CA VAL A 64 8.27 -7.21 -14.44
C VAL A 64 8.56 -6.43 -15.72
N HIS A 65 7.50 -6.03 -16.42
CA HIS A 65 7.59 -5.13 -17.57
C HIS A 65 7.39 -3.67 -17.15
N PHE A 66 6.57 -3.44 -16.14
CA PHE A 66 6.27 -2.11 -15.62
C PHE A 66 6.20 -2.11 -14.10
N ILE A 67 6.69 -1.03 -13.47
CA ILE A 67 6.36 -0.72 -12.08
C ILE A 67 5.93 0.74 -11.92
N SER A 68 4.97 0.98 -11.05
CA SER A 68 4.53 2.32 -10.67
C SER A 68 5.04 2.71 -9.29
N GLY A 69 5.42 3.98 -9.10
CA GLY A 69 5.86 4.52 -7.81
C GLY A 69 5.49 5.99 -7.62
N ALA A 70 5.30 6.45 -6.38
CA ALA A 70 4.88 7.82 -6.07
C ALA A 70 5.69 8.41 -4.90
N GLY A 71 6.26 9.61 -5.09
CA GLY A 71 7.22 10.21 -4.15
C GLY A 71 6.67 10.39 -2.74
N HIS A 72 5.43 10.86 -2.65
CA HIS A 72 4.78 11.16 -1.37
C HIS A 72 4.49 9.95 -0.47
N LYS A 73 4.77 8.71 -0.92
CA LYS A 73 4.65 7.51 -0.07
C LYS A 73 5.87 7.25 0.81
N PHE A 74 7.03 7.78 0.43
CA PHE A 74 8.28 7.67 1.17
C PHE A 74 8.86 9.06 1.48
N HIS A 75 7.97 9.98 1.89
CA HIS A 75 8.30 11.36 2.30
C HIS A 75 8.85 12.29 1.20
N GLY A 76 8.69 11.93 -0.08
CA GLY A 76 8.94 12.84 -1.20
C GLY A 76 7.80 13.83 -1.45
N PRO A 77 7.96 14.78 -2.38
CA PRO A 77 6.92 15.74 -2.70
C PRO A 77 5.69 15.08 -3.36
N LYS A 78 4.51 15.67 -3.15
CA LYS A 78 3.29 15.33 -3.90
C LYS A 78 3.42 15.82 -5.35
N GLY A 79 2.69 15.19 -6.27
CA GLY A 79 2.66 15.59 -7.69
C GLY A 79 3.83 15.08 -8.54
N VAL A 80 4.62 14.13 -8.04
CA VAL A 80 5.68 13.44 -8.79
C VAL A 80 5.66 11.94 -8.50
N GLY A 81 5.94 11.15 -9.53
CA GLY A 81 6.01 9.69 -9.47
C GLY A 81 6.83 9.16 -10.65
N ILE A 82 6.90 7.83 -10.74
CA ILE A 82 7.64 7.14 -11.79
C ILE A 82 6.78 6.03 -12.39
N LEU A 83 7.03 5.77 -13.67
CA LEU A 83 6.69 4.53 -14.33
C LEU A 83 8.01 3.96 -14.87
N TYR A 84 8.44 2.82 -14.33
CA TYR A 84 9.48 2.03 -14.95
C TYR A 84 8.88 1.31 -16.17
N VAL A 85 9.62 1.32 -17.27
CA VAL A 85 9.30 0.56 -18.48
C VAL A 85 10.52 -0.28 -18.81
N ASN A 86 10.36 -1.59 -18.84
CA ASN A 86 11.42 -2.50 -19.27
C ASN A 86 11.68 -2.35 -20.79
N ASP A 87 12.94 -2.35 -21.21
CA ASP A 87 13.32 -2.15 -22.60
C ASP A 87 12.79 -3.23 -23.57
N ASN A 88 12.39 -4.39 -23.04
CA ASN A 88 11.82 -5.50 -23.82
C ASN A 88 10.37 -5.24 -24.28
N VAL A 89 9.73 -4.17 -23.82
CA VAL A 89 8.37 -3.80 -24.23
C VAL A 89 8.32 -2.38 -24.79
N LYS A 90 7.53 -2.21 -25.86
CA LYS A 90 7.27 -0.90 -26.46
C LYS A 90 5.82 -0.51 -26.20
N ILE A 91 5.62 0.71 -25.73
CA ILE A 91 4.30 1.30 -25.53
C ILE A 91 4.21 2.63 -26.27
N LYS A 92 2.99 3.13 -26.47
CA LYS A 92 2.76 4.48 -26.98
C LYS A 92 2.63 5.44 -25.78
N PRO A 93 3.12 6.69 -25.90
CA PRO A 93 2.93 7.70 -24.87
C PRO A 93 1.45 8.00 -24.67
N LEU A 94 1.03 8.17 -23.40
CA LEU A 94 -0.32 8.62 -23.06
C LEU A 94 -0.47 10.13 -23.26
N ILE A 95 0.54 10.90 -22.84
CA ILE A 95 0.58 12.37 -22.98
C ILE A 95 1.43 12.69 -24.21
N LEU A 96 0.77 13.17 -25.27
CA LEU A 96 1.37 13.53 -26.55
C LEU A 96 1.86 14.99 -26.54
N GLY A 97 2.95 15.28 -27.27
CA GLY A 97 3.53 16.62 -27.36
C GLY A 97 5.02 16.58 -27.68
N GLY A 98 5.81 17.38 -26.96
CA GLY A 98 7.27 17.40 -27.10
C GLY A 98 7.96 16.08 -26.72
N GLY A 99 9.27 16.01 -26.98
CA GLY A 99 10.09 14.79 -26.81
C GLY A 99 10.64 14.53 -25.40
N GLN A 100 10.07 15.14 -24.35
CA GLN A 100 10.48 14.91 -22.96
C GLN A 100 10.33 13.43 -22.56
N GLU A 101 11.05 13.02 -21.51
CA GLU A 101 11.04 11.64 -21.00
C GLU A 101 11.28 10.60 -22.12
N ARG A 102 12.24 10.88 -23.02
CA ARG A 102 12.57 10.02 -24.18
C ARG A 102 11.36 9.79 -25.12
N ASN A 103 10.54 10.81 -25.33
CA ASN A 103 9.27 10.77 -26.08
C ASN A 103 8.16 9.94 -25.44
N MET A 104 8.29 9.54 -24.16
CA MET A 104 7.30 8.69 -23.49
C MET A 104 6.23 9.48 -22.72
N ARG A 105 6.51 10.73 -22.37
CA ARG A 105 5.57 11.60 -21.64
C ARG A 105 5.91 13.05 -21.91
N ALA A 106 5.09 13.72 -22.72
CA ALA A 106 5.29 15.12 -23.04
C ALA A 106 5.02 16.08 -21.87
N GLY A 107 5.58 17.28 -21.96
CA GLY A 107 5.39 18.38 -21.02
C GLY A 107 6.67 18.68 -20.25
N THR A 108 6.92 19.97 -20.00
CA THR A 108 8.11 20.45 -19.27
C THR A 108 8.29 19.70 -17.96
N GLU A 109 9.51 19.27 -17.70
CA GLU A 109 9.87 18.45 -16.56
C GLU A 109 9.63 19.20 -15.24
N ASN A 110 9.00 18.52 -14.28
CA ASN A 110 8.85 19.03 -12.92
C ASN A 110 10.19 18.88 -12.18
N LEU A 111 11.17 19.73 -12.49
CA LEU A 111 12.56 19.55 -12.06
C LEU A 111 12.70 19.47 -10.53
N TYR A 112 12.06 20.38 -9.78
CA TYR A 112 12.11 20.36 -8.31
C TYR A 112 11.41 19.12 -7.74
N GLY A 113 10.31 18.69 -8.35
CA GLY A 113 9.64 17.43 -8.00
C GLY A 113 10.52 16.22 -8.23
N ILE A 114 11.20 16.14 -9.38
CA ILE A 114 12.11 15.05 -9.73
C ILE A 114 13.29 14.99 -8.76
N VAL A 115 13.93 16.13 -8.48
CA VAL A 115 15.04 16.23 -7.50
C VAL A 115 14.56 15.81 -6.10
N GLY A 116 13.39 16.30 -5.67
CA GLY A 116 12.82 15.93 -4.38
C GLY A 116 12.45 14.44 -4.28
N PHE A 117 11.92 13.85 -5.36
CA PHE A 117 11.65 12.42 -5.44
C PHE A 117 12.94 11.61 -5.29
N ALA A 118 13.97 11.95 -6.07
CA ALA A 118 15.25 11.25 -6.04
C ALA A 118 15.90 11.32 -4.65
N LYS A 119 15.90 12.51 -4.03
CA LYS A 119 16.47 12.69 -2.70
C LYS A 119 15.70 11.92 -1.63
N ALA A 120 14.38 11.94 -1.68
CA ALA A 120 13.54 11.19 -0.74
C ALA A 120 13.77 9.67 -0.89
N LEU A 121 13.88 9.17 -2.12
CA LEU A 121 14.16 7.76 -2.37
C LEU A 121 15.55 7.35 -1.84
N GLU A 122 16.57 8.16 -2.09
CA GLU A 122 17.93 7.93 -1.56
C GLU A 122 17.94 7.87 -0.03
N MET A 123 17.26 8.81 0.63
CA MET A 123 17.18 8.86 2.09
C MET A 123 16.39 7.67 2.66
N ALA A 124 15.28 7.31 2.02
CA ALA A 124 14.46 6.18 2.44
C ALA A 124 15.22 4.85 2.33
N MET A 125 15.98 4.66 1.24
CA MET A 125 16.77 3.44 1.03
C MET A 125 18.03 3.37 1.89
N THR A 126 18.71 4.50 2.14
CA THR A 126 19.90 4.55 3.01
C THR A 126 19.59 4.12 4.44
N ASN A 127 18.44 4.53 4.98
CA ASN A 127 18.02 4.21 6.35
C ASN A 127 17.03 3.05 6.43
N HIS A 128 16.78 2.36 5.32
CA HIS A 128 15.68 1.39 5.18
C HIS A 128 15.66 0.34 6.30
N GLU A 129 16.81 -0.27 6.61
CA GLU A 129 16.88 -1.35 7.60
C GLU A 129 16.53 -0.86 9.01
N ALA A 130 17.10 0.27 9.44
CA ALA A 130 16.82 0.86 10.75
C ALA A 130 15.37 1.36 10.83
N ASP A 131 14.90 2.10 9.82
CA ASP A 131 13.55 2.67 9.79
C ASP A 131 12.50 1.54 9.74
N SER A 132 12.70 0.49 8.92
CA SER A 132 11.76 -0.62 8.82
C SER A 132 11.65 -1.42 10.12
N GLN A 133 12.77 -1.72 10.78
CA GLN A 133 12.77 -2.39 12.09
C GLN A 133 12.08 -1.56 13.16
N TYR A 134 12.35 -0.25 13.21
CA TYR A 134 11.70 0.65 14.16
C TYR A 134 10.19 0.71 13.93
N ILE A 135 9.76 0.96 12.70
CA ILE A 135 8.34 1.06 12.34
C ILE A 135 7.62 -0.27 12.61
N GLN A 136 8.24 -1.40 12.26
CA GLN A 136 7.71 -2.72 12.60
C GLN A 136 7.54 -2.88 14.12
N SER A 137 8.50 -2.43 14.94
CA SER A 137 8.38 -2.50 16.40
C SER A 137 7.21 -1.69 16.96
N VAL A 138 6.85 -0.57 16.31
CA VAL A 138 5.68 0.25 16.68
C VAL A 138 4.40 -0.45 16.24
N LYS A 139 4.37 -1.03 15.03
CA LYS A 139 3.25 -1.84 14.53
C LYS A 139 2.99 -3.06 15.43
N ASP A 140 4.04 -3.78 15.82
CA ASP A 140 3.94 -4.95 16.71
C ASP A 140 3.44 -4.55 18.08
N TYR A 141 3.92 -3.42 18.60
CA TYR A 141 3.42 -2.85 19.85
C TYR A 141 1.92 -2.50 19.77
N MET A 142 1.47 -1.89 18.67
CA MET A 142 0.06 -1.63 18.42
C MET A 142 -0.77 -2.93 18.38
N ILE A 143 -0.28 -3.98 17.72
CA ILE A 143 -0.94 -5.28 17.67
C ILE A 143 -1.11 -5.85 19.10
N GLU A 144 -0.03 -5.88 19.88
CA GLU A 144 -0.04 -6.38 21.26
C GLU A 144 -1.02 -5.59 22.12
N GLN A 145 -0.95 -4.26 22.09
CA GLN A 145 -1.84 -3.42 22.89
C GLN A 145 -3.29 -3.57 22.47
N LEU A 146 -3.61 -3.64 21.17
CA LEU A 146 -4.99 -3.87 20.73
C LEU A 146 -5.50 -5.23 21.22
N GLN A 147 -4.73 -6.30 21.06
CA GLN A 147 -5.13 -7.65 21.48
C GLN A 147 -5.33 -7.76 22.99
N LYS A 148 -4.50 -7.08 23.78
CA LYS A 148 -4.58 -7.10 25.24
C LYS A 148 -5.77 -6.32 25.79
N ASN A 149 -6.21 -5.29 25.07
CA ASN A 149 -7.07 -4.25 25.63
C ASN A 149 -8.44 -4.14 24.97
N ILE A 150 -8.62 -4.68 23.76
CA ILE A 150 -9.86 -4.59 23.01
C ILE A 150 -10.38 -6.01 22.75
N ASP A 151 -11.40 -6.41 23.50
CA ASP A 151 -11.99 -7.74 23.36
C ASP A 151 -12.61 -7.91 21.97
N GLY A 152 -12.32 -9.04 21.33
CA GLY A 152 -12.86 -9.38 20.01
C GLY A 152 -12.22 -8.64 18.83
N VAL A 153 -11.15 -7.85 19.04
CA VAL A 153 -10.40 -7.26 17.92
C VAL A 153 -9.83 -8.34 17.00
N GLN A 154 -9.98 -8.14 15.70
CA GLN A 154 -9.40 -8.95 14.65
C GLN A 154 -8.47 -8.11 13.78
N PHE A 155 -7.68 -8.77 12.93
CA PHE A 155 -6.82 -8.09 11.97
C PHE A 155 -7.11 -8.64 10.57
N ASN A 156 -7.25 -7.73 9.62
CA ASN A 156 -7.48 -8.09 8.22
C ASN A 156 -6.17 -8.42 7.54
N GLY A 157 -6.19 -9.42 6.66
CA GLY A 157 -5.01 -9.83 5.90
C GLY A 157 -4.00 -10.64 6.72
N ASP A 158 -2.82 -10.82 6.15
CA ASP A 158 -1.74 -11.65 6.73
C ASP A 158 -0.82 -10.79 7.62
N TYR A 159 -1.39 -10.23 8.69
CA TYR A 159 -0.71 -9.25 9.54
C TYR A 159 0.53 -9.77 10.28
N LYS A 160 0.72 -11.10 10.34
CA LYS A 160 1.88 -11.78 10.94
C LYS A 160 2.84 -12.41 9.91
N GLY A 161 2.43 -12.55 8.65
CA GLY A 161 3.25 -13.12 7.60
C GLY A 161 3.83 -12.05 6.67
N LYS A 162 3.66 -12.23 5.35
CA LYS A 162 4.24 -11.32 4.35
C LYS A 162 3.37 -10.08 4.19
N CYS A 163 3.63 -9.05 5.00
CA CYS A 163 2.90 -7.79 4.97
C CYS A 163 3.79 -6.55 5.12
N LEU A 164 3.22 -5.39 4.80
CA LEU A 164 3.84 -4.08 4.97
C LEU A 164 4.12 -3.80 6.45
N TYR A 165 5.36 -3.46 6.78
CA TYR A 165 5.72 -3.00 8.13
C TYR A 165 5.05 -1.66 8.48
N THR A 166 4.62 -0.90 7.47
CA THR A 166 3.95 0.40 7.61
C THR A 166 2.43 0.32 7.77
N VAL A 167 1.79 -0.85 7.60
CA VAL A 167 0.32 -0.95 7.57
C VAL A 167 -0.18 -2.01 8.55
N LEU A 168 -1.18 -1.64 9.34
CA LEU A 168 -2.00 -2.54 10.14
C LEU A 168 -3.48 -2.27 9.87
N SER A 169 -4.20 -3.29 9.45
CA SER A 169 -5.66 -3.23 9.29
C SER A 169 -6.31 -3.98 10.43
N ALA A 170 -6.90 -3.25 11.38
CA ALA A 170 -7.68 -3.82 12.46
C ALA A 170 -9.16 -3.89 12.07
N ALA A 171 -9.87 -4.85 12.63
CA ALA A 171 -11.31 -5.03 12.51
C ALA A 171 -11.89 -5.12 13.91
N PHE A 172 -12.67 -4.11 14.29
CA PHE A 172 -13.25 -3.98 15.62
C PHE A 172 -14.69 -4.50 15.66
N PRO A 173 -15.13 -5.16 16.75
CA PRO A 173 -16.52 -5.54 16.91
C PRO A 173 -17.47 -4.34 16.79
N LYS A 174 -18.56 -4.55 16.04
CA LYS A 174 -19.54 -3.51 15.84
C LYS A 174 -20.38 -3.29 17.11
N THR A 175 -20.27 -2.09 17.66
CA THR A 175 -21.11 -1.51 18.71
C THR A 175 -21.77 -0.22 18.18
N GLU A 176 -22.80 0.31 18.87
CA GLU A 176 -23.40 1.61 18.52
C GLU A 176 -22.37 2.75 18.43
N LYS A 177 -21.29 2.66 19.21
CA LYS A 177 -20.21 3.65 19.24
C LYS A 177 -19.16 3.42 18.15
N SER A 178 -18.95 2.17 17.72
CA SER A 178 -17.96 1.80 16.72
C SER A 178 -18.25 2.35 15.32
N GLU A 179 -19.52 2.62 14.99
CA GLU A 179 -19.89 3.21 13.69
C GLU A 179 -19.30 4.63 13.51
N MET A 180 -19.04 5.32 14.62
CA MET A 180 -18.43 6.65 14.63
C MET A 180 -16.94 6.61 15.02
N ILE A 181 -16.29 5.45 15.05
CA ILE A 181 -14.91 5.30 15.52
C ILE A 181 -13.93 6.24 14.80
N LEU A 182 -14.04 6.36 13.48
CA LEU A 182 -13.16 7.22 12.68
C LEU A 182 -13.36 8.70 13.01
N PHE A 183 -14.62 9.11 13.16
CA PHE A 183 -14.97 10.47 13.53
C PHE A 183 -14.52 10.80 14.97
N ASN A 184 -14.70 9.87 15.90
CA ASN A 184 -14.23 10.03 17.28
C ASN A 184 -12.71 10.14 17.36
N LEU A 185 -11.98 9.32 16.61
CA LEU A 185 -10.52 9.41 16.53
C LEU A 185 -10.06 10.75 15.92
N ASP A 186 -10.71 11.22 14.86
CA ASP A 186 -10.44 12.52 14.23
C ASP A 186 -10.66 13.69 15.20
N MET A 187 -11.76 13.68 15.96
CA MET A 187 -12.02 14.66 17.02
C MET A 187 -10.94 14.67 18.11
N GLN A 188 -10.21 13.57 18.30
CA GLN A 188 -9.09 13.46 19.23
C GLN A 188 -7.73 13.75 18.57
N GLY A 189 -7.71 14.20 17.31
CA GLY A 189 -6.50 14.49 16.55
C GLY A 189 -5.76 13.24 16.04
N ILE A 190 -6.42 12.08 16.01
CA ILE A 190 -5.83 10.81 15.57
C ILE A 190 -6.26 10.53 14.13
N CYS A 191 -5.31 10.64 13.21
CA CYS A 191 -5.54 10.40 11.78
C CYS A 191 -5.47 8.90 11.43
N VAL A 192 -6.62 8.31 11.08
CA VAL A 192 -6.75 6.91 10.60
C VAL A 192 -7.60 6.84 9.34
N SER A 193 -7.77 5.65 8.76
CA SER A 193 -8.63 5.44 7.59
C SER A 193 -9.52 4.21 7.79
N GLY A 194 -10.77 4.25 7.35
CA GLY A 194 -11.75 3.16 7.53
C GLY A 194 -11.76 2.05 6.47
N GLY A 195 -10.76 2.01 5.58
CA GLY A 195 -10.97 1.41 4.26
C GLY A 195 -11.97 2.26 3.44
N SER A 196 -12.32 1.85 2.22
CA SER A 196 -13.06 2.66 1.21
C SER A 196 -14.46 3.21 1.59
N ALA A 197 -14.83 3.30 2.87
CA ALA A 197 -16.10 3.86 3.35
C ALA A 197 -16.14 5.41 3.41
N CYS A 198 -15.01 6.10 3.61
CA CYS A 198 -15.04 7.55 3.90
C CYS A 198 -14.77 8.50 2.71
N SER A 199 -14.30 8.03 1.55
CA SER A 199 -13.81 8.94 0.49
C SER A 199 -14.78 9.17 -0.68
N SER A 200 -15.81 8.34 -0.85
CA SER A 200 -16.65 8.37 -2.07
C SER A 200 -18.13 8.68 -1.82
N GLY A 201 -18.57 8.85 -0.57
CA GLY A 201 -20.00 8.96 -0.24
C GLY A 201 -20.81 7.70 -0.59
N ALA A 202 -20.14 6.61 -0.96
CA ALA A 202 -20.77 5.33 -1.27
C ALA A 202 -20.79 4.45 -0.02
N ASP A 203 -22.00 4.13 0.44
CA ASP A 203 -22.31 3.31 1.62
C ASP A 203 -21.85 1.84 1.53
N GLN A 204 -21.08 1.48 0.49
CA GLN A 204 -20.73 0.08 0.23
C GLN A 204 -19.53 -0.40 1.05
N GLY A 205 -18.75 0.49 1.67
CA GLY A 205 -17.53 0.12 2.42
C GLY A 205 -16.34 -0.25 1.51
N SER A 206 -15.28 -0.87 2.07
CA SER A 206 -14.09 -1.27 1.30
C SER A 206 -14.31 -2.51 0.45
N HIS A 207 -14.02 -2.41 -0.85
CA HIS A 207 -14.04 -3.56 -1.76
C HIS A 207 -12.98 -4.61 -1.39
N VAL A 208 -11.83 -4.20 -0.85
CA VAL A 208 -10.78 -5.11 -0.37
C VAL A 208 -11.28 -5.88 0.84
N ILE A 209 -11.86 -5.19 1.83
CA ILE A 209 -12.38 -5.83 3.04
C ILE A 209 -13.53 -6.77 2.69
N ARG A 210 -14.49 -6.36 1.86
CA ARG A 210 -15.59 -7.23 1.40
C ARG A 210 -15.08 -8.51 0.72
N ALA A 211 -13.98 -8.44 -0.03
CA ALA A 211 -13.43 -9.60 -0.72
C ALA A 211 -12.80 -10.64 0.22
N ILE A 212 -12.28 -10.24 1.38
CA ILE A 212 -11.59 -11.14 2.32
C ILE A 212 -12.41 -11.46 3.58
N ASN A 213 -13.28 -10.55 3.99
CA ASN A 213 -14.06 -10.63 5.21
C ASN A 213 -15.32 -9.76 5.05
N ASN A 214 -16.43 -10.39 4.66
CA ASN A 214 -17.70 -9.70 4.47
C ASN A 214 -18.57 -9.70 5.73
N ASN A 215 -17.96 -9.69 6.92
CA ASN A 215 -18.69 -9.68 8.19
C ASN A 215 -19.19 -8.25 8.51
N PRO A 216 -20.51 -7.98 8.45
CA PRO A 216 -21.07 -6.65 8.70
C PRO A 216 -20.95 -6.22 10.18
N ASN A 217 -20.62 -7.14 11.08
CA ASN A 217 -20.43 -6.88 12.50
C ASN A 217 -18.99 -6.49 12.85
N LEU A 218 -18.16 -6.17 11.86
CA LEU A 218 -16.80 -5.68 12.06
C LEU A 218 -16.59 -4.34 11.36
N VAL A 219 -15.94 -3.42 12.06
CA VAL A 219 -15.57 -2.10 11.55
C VAL A 219 -14.07 -2.08 11.29
N ALA A 220 -13.68 -1.93 10.02
CA ALA A 220 -12.28 -1.89 9.63
C ALA A 220 -11.65 -0.51 9.90
N VAL A 221 -10.47 -0.49 10.51
CA VAL A 221 -9.65 0.70 10.72
C VAL A 221 -8.22 0.37 10.34
N ARG A 222 -7.69 1.13 9.38
CA ARG A 222 -6.30 1.09 8.96
C ARG A 222 -5.48 2.12 9.73
N PHE A 223 -4.48 1.61 10.42
CA PHE A 223 -3.36 2.37 10.96
C PHE A 223 -2.19 2.28 9.97
N SER A 224 -1.56 3.42 9.71
CA SER A 224 -0.40 3.50 8.84
C SER A 224 0.71 4.25 9.55
N PHE A 225 1.89 3.65 9.59
CA PHE A 225 3.01 4.10 10.41
C PHE A 225 4.14 4.65 9.54
N SER A 226 4.89 5.56 10.13
CA SER A 226 6.15 6.10 9.62
C SER A 226 7.18 6.15 10.74
N LYS A 227 8.41 6.50 10.40
CA LYS A 227 9.50 6.69 11.36
C LYS A 227 9.28 7.79 12.39
N HIS A 228 8.21 8.59 12.25
CA HIS A 228 7.85 9.64 13.19
C HIS A 228 6.85 9.18 14.25
N ASN A 229 6.28 7.98 14.10
CA ASN A 229 5.33 7.48 15.08
C ASN A 229 6.02 6.90 16.30
N THR A 230 5.39 7.03 17.47
CA THR A 230 5.94 6.54 18.74
C THR A 230 5.02 5.54 19.45
N LYS A 231 5.56 4.81 20.43
CA LYS A 231 4.78 3.88 21.25
C LYS A 231 3.81 4.61 22.18
N GLU A 232 4.17 5.81 22.62
CA GLU A 232 3.30 6.68 23.42
C GLU A 232 2.08 7.15 22.63
N GLU A 233 2.24 7.42 21.32
CA GLU A 233 1.11 7.69 20.43
C GLU A 233 0.19 6.46 20.33
N VAL A 234 0.77 5.25 20.22
CA VAL A 234 0.00 3.99 20.24
C VAL A 234 -0.79 3.85 21.55
N ASP A 235 -0.18 4.11 22.70
CA ASP A 235 -0.85 4.07 24.00
C ASP A 235 -2.03 5.05 24.05
N ALA A 236 -1.86 6.26 23.52
CA ALA A 236 -2.92 7.26 23.43
C ALA A 236 -4.06 6.78 22.53
N VAL A 237 -3.77 6.18 21.38
CA VAL A 237 -4.78 5.59 20.49
C VAL A 237 -5.56 4.49 21.20
N VAL A 238 -4.87 3.53 21.83
CA VAL A 238 -5.51 2.40 22.52
C VAL A 238 -6.37 2.88 23.69
N ALA A 239 -5.89 3.87 24.45
CA ALA A 239 -6.66 4.47 25.54
C ALA A 239 -7.97 5.12 25.06
N LYS A 240 -7.98 5.74 23.87
CA LYS A 240 -9.21 6.28 23.25
C LYS A 240 -10.11 5.19 22.71
N LEU A 241 -9.55 4.16 22.06
CA LEU A 241 -10.31 3.04 21.53
C LEU A 241 -11.10 2.33 22.64
N LYS A 242 -10.52 2.12 23.83
CA LYS A 242 -11.22 1.57 25.00
C LYS A 242 -12.47 2.34 25.44
N GLN A 243 -12.57 3.62 25.11
CA GLN A 243 -13.72 4.46 25.48
C GLN A 243 -14.87 4.34 24.48
N HIS A 244 -14.56 3.91 23.26
CA HIS A 244 -15.44 3.96 22.09
C HIS A 244 -15.76 2.59 21.48
N ILE A 245 -15.10 1.52 21.94
CA ILE A 245 -15.37 0.12 21.61
C ILE A 245 -15.68 -0.60 22.90
#